data_AF-A0A259DE64-F1
#
_entry.id   AF-A0A259DE64-F1
#
_cell.length_a   1.000
_cell.length_b   1.000
_cell.length_c   1.000
_cell.angle_alpha   90.00
_cell.angle_beta   90.00
_cell.angle_gamma   90.00
#
_symmetry.space_group_name_H-M   'P 1'
#
loop_
_entity.id
_entity.type
_entity.pdbx_description
1 polymer ?
#
loop_
_entity_poly.entity_id
_entity_poly.type
_entity_poly.pdbx_seq_one_letter_code
_entity_poly.pdbx_strand_id
1 'polypeptide(L)' 'MSSNISLRVQKHRLALRDAGLRPIQIWVPNTQAPGFFEECRRQSALVARSDREDKELMSFLDDALADLDEA' A
#
# COMPACT_ATOMS: atom_id res chain seq x y z
N MET A 1 23.39 17.31 14.53
CA MET A 1 22.48 16.45 15.30
C MET A 1 21.56 15.76 14.32
N SER A 2 21.70 14.45 14.11
CA SER A 2 20.78 13.69 13.25
C SER A 2 19.37 13.87 13.81
N SER A 3 18.46 14.40 13.00
CA SER A 3 17.05 14.49 13.36
C SER A 3 16.61 13.13 13.88
N ASN A 4 16.19 13.07 15.14
CA ASN A 4 15.96 11.82 15.85
C ASN A 4 14.87 11.02 15.12
N ILE A 5 15.28 10.04 14.30
CA ILE A 5 14.40 9.26 13.43
C ILE A 5 13.27 8.65 14.25
N SER A 6 13.56 8.24 15.49
CA SER A 6 12.55 7.69 16.40
C SER A 6 11.43 8.69 16.72
N LEU A 7 11.78 9.97 16.94
CA LEU A 7 10.82 11.03 17.23
C LEU A 7 9.92 11.33 16.03
N ARG A 8 10.50 11.36 14.82
CA ARG A 8 9.75 11.54 13.57
C ARG A 8 8.77 10.38 13.33
N VAL A 9 9.23 9.15 13.52
CA VAL A 9 8.41 7.95 13.38
C VAL A 9 7.31 7.91 14.44
N GLN A 10 7.59 8.35 15.68
CA GLN A 10 6.59 8.46 16.75
C GLN A 10 5.49 9.47 16.39
N LYS A 11 5.87 10.69 15.97
CA LYS A 11 4.92 11.73 15.57
C LYS A 11 4.01 11.26 14.42
N HIS A 12 4.59 10.60 13.42
CA HIS A 12 3.83 10.06 12.30
C HIS A 12 2.82 8.99 12.74
N ARG A 13 3.22 8.05 13.60
CA ARG A 13 2.31 7.02 14.13
C ARG A 13 1.18 7.60 14.98
N LEU A 14 1.42 8.67 15.73
CA LEU A 14 0.37 9.35 16.50
C LEU A 14 -0.68 9.96 15.56
N ALA A 15 -0.25 10.69 14.53
CA ALA A 15 -1.17 11.27 13.54
C ALA A 15 -2.03 10.20 12.82
N LEU A 16 -1.44 9.04 12.48
CA LEU A 16 -2.21 7.94 11.89
C LEU A 16 -3.25 7.35 12.86
N ARG A 17 -2.92 7.27 14.16
CA ARG A 17 -3.87 6.81 15.19
C ARG A 17 -5.02 7.79 15.37
N ASP A 18 -4.73 9.08 15.36
CA ASP A 18 -5.75 10.13 15.46
C ASP A 18 -6.69 10.11 14.23
N ALA A 19 -6.18 9.70 13.06
CA ALA A 19 -6.97 9.42 11.86
C ALA A 19 -7.72 8.07 11.89
N GLY A 20 -7.73 7.36 13.02
CA GLY A 20 -8.43 6.08 13.18
C GLY A 20 -7.70 4.85 12.65
N LEU A 21 -6.43 4.97 12.23
CA LEU A 21 -5.66 3.84 11.68
C LEU A 21 -4.94 3.08 12.79
N ARG A 22 -4.93 1.75 12.67
CA ARG A 22 -4.20 0.85 13.58
C ARG A 22 -2.91 0.36 12.93
N PRO A 23 -1.74 0.53 13.58
CA PRO A 23 -0.51 -0.03 13.07
C PRO A 23 -0.53 -1.57 13.14
N ILE A 24 -0.19 -2.23 12.04
CA ILE A 24 0.09 -3.67 11.98
C ILE A 24 1.55 -3.90 11.60
N GLN A 25 2.17 -4.92 12.18
CA GLN A 25 3.52 -5.35 11.81
C GLN A 25 3.40 -6.66 11.03
N ILE A 26 3.89 -6.65 9.80
CA ILE A 26 3.92 -7.82 8.92
C ILE A 26 5.36 -8.02 8.45
N TRP A 27 5.72 -9.28 8.21
CA TRP A 27 7.00 -9.62 7.61
C TRP A 27 6.86 -9.55 6.09
N VAL A 28 7.68 -8.73 5.45
CA VAL A 28 7.72 -8.57 4.00
C VAL A 28 9.04 -9.15 3.46
N PRO A 29 9.10 -9.55 2.17
CA PRO A 29 10.35 -9.99 1.57
C PRO A 29 11.44 -8.92 1.67
N ASN A 30 12.68 -9.36 1.87
CA ASN A 30 13.82 -8.46 1.95
C ASN A 30 14.05 -7.75 0.61
N THR A 31 13.81 -6.44 0.57
CA THR A 31 13.92 -5.63 -0.64
C THR A 31 15.35 -5.43 -1.14
N GLN A 32 16.35 -5.80 -0.32
CA GLN A 32 17.77 -5.76 -0.69
C GLN A 32 18.29 -7.11 -1.18
N ALA A 33 17.47 -8.17 -1.13
CA ALA A 33 17.88 -9.47 -1.63
C ALA A 33 18.13 -9.41 -3.15
N PRO A 34 19.19 -10.07 -3.67
CA PRO A 34 19.37 -10.22 -5.10
C PRO A 34 18.13 -10.83 -5.76
N GLY A 35 17.67 -10.25 -6.88
CA GLY A 35 16.49 -10.72 -7.60
C GLY A 35 15.15 -10.17 -7.10
N PHE A 36 15.13 -9.34 -6.05
CA PHE A 36 13.89 -8.74 -5.55
C PHE A 36 13.19 -7.88 -6.63
N PHE A 37 13.93 -7.10 -7.41
CA PHE A 37 13.36 -6.26 -8.46
C PHE A 37 12.72 -7.08 -9.59
N GLU A 38 13.33 -8.20 -9.93
CA GLU A 38 12.86 -9.16 -10.93
C GLU A 38 11.55 -9.80 -10.46
N GLU A 39 11.50 -10.22 -9.20
CA GLU A 39 10.30 -10.75 -8.58
C GLU A 39 9.19 -9.69 -8.48
N CYS A 40 9.52 -8.45 -8.11
CA CYS A 40 8.57 -7.34 -8.13
C CYS A 40 7.99 -7.12 -9.53
N ARG A 41 8.82 -7.10 -10.57
CA ARG A 41 8.34 -6.97 -11.95
C ARG A 41 7.42 -8.13 -12.34
N ARG A 42 7.81 -9.36 -12.01
CA ARG A 42 7.03 -10.56 -12.30
C ARG A 42 5.66 -10.52 -11.63
N GLN A 43 5.61 -10.22 -10.33
CA GLN A 43 4.37 -10.15 -9.56
C GLN A 43 3.49 -8.99 -10.00
N SER A 44 4.06 -7.82 -10.27
CA SER A 44 3.30 -6.67 -10.79
C SER A 44 2.62 -7.00 -12.12
N ALA A 45 3.30 -7.73 -13.01
CA ALA A 45 2.72 -8.16 -14.28
C ALA A 45 1.60 -9.20 -14.10
N LEU A 46 1.69 -10.06 -13.08
CA LEU A 46 0.63 -11.02 -12.75
C LEU A 46 -0.61 -10.32 -12.22
N VAL A 47 -0.46 -9.40 -11.27
CA VAL A 47 -1.56 -8.60 -10.72
C VAL A 47 -2.24 -7.79 -11.82
N ALA A 48 -1.47 -7.04 -12.62
CA ALA A 48 -2.03 -6.25 -13.72
C ALA A 48 -2.74 -7.10 -14.79
N ARG A 49 -2.37 -8.38 -14.95
CA ARG A 49 -3.11 -9.29 -15.82
C ARG A 49 -4.43 -9.72 -15.15
N SER A 50 -4.38 -10.09 -13.87
CA SER A 50 -5.56 -10.46 -13.09
C SER A 50 -6.60 -9.35 -13.09
N ASP A 51 -6.18 -8.10 -12.84
CA ASP A 51 -7.07 -6.93 -12.81
C ASP A 51 -7.76 -6.71 -14.16
N ARG A 52 -7.05 -6.93 -15.27
CA ARG A 52 -7.64 -6.80 -16.62
C ARG A 52 -8.64 -7.90 -16.94
N GLU A 53 -8.47 -9.08 -16.34
CA GLU A 53 -9.37 -10.22 -16.53
C GLU A 53 -10.62 -10.09 -15.64
N ASP A 54 -10.51 -9.39 -14.50
CA ASP A 54 -11.60 -9.15 -13.55
C ASP A 54 -12.31 -7.79 -13.79
N LYS A 55 -13.17 -7.77 -14.80
CA LYS A 55 -13.95 -6.56 -15.16
C LYS A 55 -14.98 -6.17 -14.11
N GLU A 56 -15.49 -7.13 -13.34
CA GLU A 56 -16.50 -6.87 -12.30
C GLU A 56 -15.87 -6.11 -11.14
N LEU A 57 -14.67 -6.51 -10.72
CA LEU A 57 -13.90 -5.78 -9.73
C LEU A 57 -13.59 -4.36 -10.18
N MET A 58 -13.18 -4.16 -11.44
CA MET A 58 -12.88 -2.83 -11.97
C MET A 58 -14.11 -1.92 -11.95
N SER A 59 -15.28 -2.42 -12.38
CA SER A 59 -16.54 -1.66 -12.31
C SER A 59 -16.91 -1.31 -10.87
N PHE A 60 -16.79 -2.27 -9.94
CA PHE A 60 -17.06 -2.03 -8.53
C PHE A 60 -16.16 -0.94 -7.93
N LEU A 61 -14.86 -0.94 -8.28
CA LEU A 61 -13.92 0.07 -7.80
C LEU A 61 -14.21 1.46 -8.40
N ASP A 62 -14.57 1.53 -9.69
CA ASP A 62 -14.98 2.78 -10.33
C ASP A 62 -16.26 3.36 -9.68
N ASP A 63 -17.25 2.51 -9.41
CA ASP A 63 -18.49 2.90 -8.71
C ASP A 63 -18.20 3.40 -7.29
N ALA A 64 -17.38 2.66 -6.52
CA ALA A 64 -17.01 3.04 -5.16
C ALA A 64 -16.19 4.35 -5.11
N LEU A 65 -15.42 4.66 -6.17
CA LEU A 65 -14.72 5.94 -6.28
C LEU A 65 -15.70 7.09 -6.56
N ALA A 66 -16.68 6.88 -7.44
CA ALA A 66 -17.72 7.87 -7.71
C ALA A 66 -18.52 8.22 -6.45
N ASP A 67 -18.86 7.24 -5.61
CA ASP A 67 -19.54 7.45 -4.32
C ASP A 67 -18.76 8.37 -3.35
N LEU A 68 -17.43 8.40 -3.43
CA LEU A 68 -16.60 9.26 -2.58
C LEU A 68 -16.56 10.72 -3.07
N ASP A 69 -16.68 10.96 -4.38
CA ASP A 69 -16.67 12.31 -4.96
C ASP A 69 -18.02 13.03 -4.80
N GLU A 70 -19.10 12.30 -4.51
CA GLU A 70 -20.44 12.84 -4.23
C GLU A 70 -20.68 13.23 -2.75
N ALA A 71 -19.73 12.96 -1.85
CA ALA A 71 -19.82 13.19 -0.39
C ALA A 71 -19.08 14.45 0.08
#